data_AF-A0A525L8N5-F1
#
_entry.id   AF-A0A525L8N5-F1
#
_cell.length_a   1.000
_cell.length_b   1.000
_cell.length_c   1.000
_cell.angle_alpha   90.00
_cell.angle_beta   90.00
_cell.angle_gamma   90.00
#
_symmetry.space_group_name_H-M   'P 1'
#
loop_
_entity.id
_entity.type
_entity.pdbx_description
1 polymer ?
#
loop_
_entity_poly.entity_id
_entity_poly.type
_entity_poly.pdbx_seq_one_letter_code
_entity_poly.pdbx_strand_id
1 'polypeptide(L)'
;MSDIASGARRRYKTRIALAGGLYIVVLVAVLWLFNTSPPTGPVRYVLAVAPALPILGIFFVTAQYLMEEADEFRRMTMVQAMLWGLGLALSFSTVWGFLEAFAGAPLIHLYWVFPIYSFGAGVAQPLVGRRYR
;
A
#
# COMPACT_ATOMS: atom_id res chain seq x y z
N MET A 1 18.29 24.37 -8.24
CA MET A 1 16.92 23.81 -8.11
C MET A 1 16.86 22.31 -8.42
N SER A 2 17.68 21.77 -9.32
CA SER A 2 17.77 20.31 -9.61
C SER A 2 18.22 19.44 -8.42
N ASP A 3 19.13 19.94 -7.57
CA ASP A 3 19.68 19.14 -6.47
C ASP A 3 18.68 18.87 -5.34
N ILE A 4 17.80 19.83 -5.03
CA ILE A 4 16.78 19.69 -3.98
C ILE A 4 15.75 18.62 -4.36
N ALA A 5 15.30 18.62 -5.63
CA ALA A 5 14.37 17.61 -6.15
C ALA A 5 14.99 16.20 -6.17
N SER A 6 16.31 16.10 -6.42
CA SER A 6 17.04 14.82 -6.35
C SER A 6 17.09 14.26 -4.91
N GLY A 7 17.27 15.14 -3.92
CA GLY A 7 17.30 14.79 -2.50
C GLY A 7 15.95 14.35 -1.95
N ALA A 8 14.88 15.08 -2.29
CA ALA A 8 13.50 14.74 -1.89
C ALA A 8 13.11 13.34 -2.42
N ARG A 9 13.43 13.04 -3.68
CA ARG A 9 13.15 11.73 -4.30
C ARG A 9 13.90 10.57 -3.63
N ARG A 10 15.18 10.76 -3.29
CA ARG A 10 15.98 9.75 -2.59
C ARG A 10 15.44 9.50 -1.18
N ARG A 11 15.04 10.56 -0.49
CA ARG A 11 14.40 10.49 0.83
C ARG A 11 13.05 9.78 0.76
N TYR A 12 12.20 10.08 -0.23
CA TYR A 12 10.94 9.38 -0.48
C TYR A 12 11.16 7.89 -0.73
N LYS A 13 12.06 7.52 -1.65
CA LYS A 13 12.39 6.11 -1.94
C LYS A 13 12.85 5.35 -0.69
N THR A 14 13.67 6.00 0.14
CA THR A 14 14.15 5.38 1.37
C THR A 14 13.02 5.22 2.38
N ARG A 15 12.21 6.27 2.60
CA ARG A 15 11.08 6.25 3.53
C ARG A 15 10.00 5.24 3.13
N ILE A 16 9.67 5.16 1.84
CA ILE A 16 8.67 4.21 1.34
C ILE A 16 9.17 2.76 1.44
N ALA A 17 10.46 2.51 1.17
CA ALA A 17 11.07 1.20 1.34
C ALA A 17 11.13 0.78 2.82
N LEU A 18 11.47 1.71 3.72
CA LEU A 18 11.46 1.47 5.16
C LEU A 18 10.04 1.19 5.67
N ALA A 19 9.05 1.98 5.26
CA ALA A 19 7.65 1.78 5.66
C ALA A 19 7.07 0.46 5.10
N GLY A 20 7.39 0.13 3.85
CA GLY A 20 7.01 -1.15 3.24
C GLY A 20 7.70 -2.35 3.89
N GLY A 21 9.00 -2.24 4.20
CA GLY A 21 9.74 -3.26 4.94
C GLY A 21 9.17 -3.46 6.34
N LEU A 22 8.87 -2.37 7.05
CA LEU A 22 8.23 -2.41 8.37
C LEU A 22 6.84 -3.07 8.30
N TYR A 23 6.04 -2.75 7.29
CA TYR A 23 4.75 -3.41 7.05
C TYR A 23 4.91 -4.92 6.94
N ILE A 24 5.82 -5.39 6.08
CA ILE A 24 6.04 -6.83 5.86
C ILE A 24 6.51 -7.50 7.16
N VAL A 25 7.49 -6.92 7.85
CA VAL A 25 8.03 -7.48 9.11
C VAL A 25 6.93 -7.57 10.17
N VAL A 26 6.17 -6.50 10.38
CA VAL A 26 5.10 -6.46 11.39
C VAL A 26 3.99 -7.43 11.02
N LEU A 27 3.57 -7.49 9.76
CA LEU A 27 2.54 -8.41 9.29
C LEU A 27 2.95 -9.86 9.51
N VAL A 28 4.16 -10.24 9.09
CA VAL A 28 4.67 -11.61 9.24
C VAL A 28 4.80 -11.97 10.71
N ALA A 29 5.32 -11.07 11.55
CA ALA A 29 5.45 -11.29 12.99
C ALA A 29 4.08 -11.51 13.67
N VAL A 30 3.08 -10.69 13.32
CA VAL A 30 1.72 -10.82 13.86
C VAL A 30 1.07 -12.10 13.38
N LEU A 31 1.14 -12.43 12.09
CA LEU A 31 0.58 -13.68 11.56
C LEU A 31 1.22 -14.91 12.20
N TRP A 32 2.55 -14.89 12.36
CA TRP A 32 3.28 -15.97 13.01
C TRP A 32 2.83 -16.13 14.47
N LEU A 33 2.82 -15.03 15.24
CA LEU A 33 2.41 -15.04 16.64
C LEU A 33 0.97 -15.55 16.82
N PHE A 34 0.04 -15.09 15.99
CA PHE A 34 -1.36 -15.52 16.07
C PHE A 34 -1.58 -16.97 15.65
N ASN A 35 -0.69 -17.55 14.83
CA ASN A 35 -0.78 -18.94 14.42
C ASN A 35 -0.06 -19.91 15.37
N THR A 36 0.99 -19.46 16.08
CA THR A 36 1.78 -20.32 16.98
C THR A 36 1.35 -20.17 18.44
N SER A 37 1.04 -18.96 18.91
CA SER A 37 0.74 -18.66 20.31
C SER A 37 -0.19 -17.44 20.40
N PRO A 38 -1.49 -17.63 20.17
CA PRO A 38 -2.44 -16.53 20.10
C PRO A 38 -2.47 -15.73 21.40
N PRO A 39 -2.22 -14.41 21.37
CA PRO A 39 -2.29 -13.57 22.56
C PRO A 39 -3.74 -13.51 23.09
N THR A 40 -3.89 -13.47 24.41
CA THR A 40 -5.18 -13.40 25.10
C THR A 40 -5.42 -12.03 25.72
N GLY A 41 -6.69 -11.70 25.98
CA GLY A 41 -7.06 -10.42 26.59
C GLY A 41 -6.88 -9.19 25.68
N PRO A 42 -6.80 -7.97 26.25
CA PRO A 42 -6.80 -6.72 25.49
C PRO A 42 -5.63 -6.54 24.51
N VAL A 43 -4.46 -7.12 24.83
CA VAL A 43 -3.25 -6.99 23.99
C VAL A 43 -3.43 -7.61 22.60
N ARG A 44 -4.34 -8.59 22.46
CA ARG A 44 -4.71 -9.20 21.17
C ARG A 44 -5.19 -8.16 20.17
N TYR A 45 -6.01 -7.21 20.60
CA TYR A 45 -6.56 -6.18 19.71
C TYR A 45 -5.49 -5.21 19.24
N VAL A 46 -4.58 -4.82 20.13
CA VAL A 46 -3.44 -3.95 19.79
C VAL A 46 -2.55 -4.62 18.75
N LEU A 47 -2.21 -5.90 18.95
CA LEU A 47 -1.37 -6.65 18.03
C LEU A 47 -2.07 -6.92 16.69
N ALA A 48 -3.38 -7.14 16.69
CA ALA A 48 -4.16 -7.36 15.47
C ALA A 48 -4.20 -6.11 14.56
N VAL A 49 -4.16 -4.90 15.15
CA VAL A 49 -4.17 -3.63 14.39
C VAL A 49 -2.76 -3.17 14.02
N ALA A 50 -1.72 -3.69 14.67
CA ALA A 50 -0.32 -3.27 14.44
C ALA A 50 0.10 -3.23 12.96
N PRO A 51 -0.25 -4.19 12.08
CA PRO A 51 0.12 -4.14 10.66
C PRO A 51 -0.53 -2.98 9.89
N ALA A 52 -1.61 -2.37 10.40
CA ALA A 52 -2.24 -1.21 9.78
C ALA A 52 -1.42 0.08 9.97
N LEU A 53 -0.61 0.19 11.03
CA LEU A 53 0.18 1.39 11.31
C LEU A 53 1.21 1.69 10.21
N PRO A 54 2.02 0.71 9.74
CA PRO A 54 2.91 0.92 8.60
C PRO A 54 2.19 1.33 7.31
N ILE A 55 0.98 0.81 7.07
CA ILE A 55 0.16 1.19 5.90
C ILE A 55 -0.18 2.68 5.96
N LEU A 56 -0.60 3.19 7.11
CA LEU A 56 -0.83 4.63 7.30
C LEU A 56 0.46 5.44 7.06
N GLY A 57 1.60 4.93 7.51
CA GLY A 57 2.91 5.53 7.25
C GLY A 57 3.25 5.61 5.76
N ILE A 58 2.93 4.58 4.98
CA ILE A 58 3.11 4.56 3.51
C ILE A 58 2.30 5.68 2.85
N PHE A 59 1.03 5.83 3.22
CA PHE A 59 0.18 6.89 2.68
C PHE A 59 0.63 8.29 3.13
N PHE A 60 1.06 8.45 4.38
CA PHE A 60 1.59 9.71 4.88
C PHE A 60 2.86 10.14 4.14
N VAL A 61 3.83 9.24 3.99
CA VAL A 61 5.08 9.49 3.24
C VAL A 61 4.78 9.83 1.79
N THR A 62 3.82 9.14 1.19
CA THR A 62 3.35 9.36 -0.18
C THR A 62 2.72 10.74 -0.33
N ALA A 63 1.83 11.13 0.58
CA ALA A 63 1.18 12.44 0.58
C ALA A 63 2.20 13.57 0.77
N GLN A 64 3.14 13.43 1.71
CA GLN A 64 4.22 14.40 1.88
C GLN A 64 5.05 14.55 0.61
N TYR A 65 5.40 13.45 -0.06
CA TYR A 65 6.14 13.51 -1.32
C TYR A 65 5.35 14.22 -2.44
N LEU A 66 4.03 14.00 -2.53
CA LEU A 66 3.19 14.73 -3.50
C LEU A 66 3.18 16.24 -3.27
N MET A 67 3.30 16.68 -2.02
CA MET A 67 3.37 18.11 -1.67
C MET A 67 4.77 18.70 -1.91
N GLU A 68 5.83 17.90 -1.75
CA GLU A 68 7.23 18.30 -1.98
C GLU A 68 7.64 18.25 -3.46
N GLU A 69 6.95 17.47 -4.29
CA GLU A 69 7.29 17.28 -5.70
C GLU A 69 6.94 18.54 -6.52
N ALA A 70 7.98 19.23 -7.00
CA ALA A 70 7.85 20.43 -7.82
C ALA A 70 7.51 20.12 -9.29
N ASP A 71 7.78 18.90 -9.75
CA ASP A 71 7.49 18.45 -11.10
C ASP A 71 6.02 17.98 -11.22
N GLU A 72 5.17 18.83 -11.81
CA GLU A 72 3.74 18.54 -11.98
C GLU A 72 3.48 17.25 -12.77
N PHE A 73 4.35 16.92 -13.73
CA PHE A 73 4.22 15.71 -14.53
C PHE A 73 4.41 14.45 -13.66
N ARG A 74 5.41 14.47 -12.77
CA ARG A 74 5.63 13.37 -11.82
C ARG A 74 4.52 13.26 -10.80
N ARG A 75 4.07 14.41 -10.27
CA ARG A 75 2.94 14.46 -9.34
C ARG A 75 1.70 13.83 -9.98
N MET A 76 1.35 14.23 -11.20
CA MET A 76 0.21 13.68 -11.93
C MET A 76 0.37 12.19 -12.25
N THR A 77 1.55 11.78 -12.72
CA THR A 77 1.86 10.36 -12.99
C THR A 77 1.64 9.50 -11.74
N MET A 78 2.07 9.99 -10.59
CA MET A 78 1.92 9.28 -9.32
C MET A 78 0.46 9.25 -8.85
N VAL A 79 -0.28 10.35 -8.95
CA VAL A 79 -1.73 10.38 -8.67
C VAL A 79 -2.50 9.40 -9.55
N GLN A 80 -2.23 9.40 -10.86
CA GLN A 80 -2.87 8.46 -11.78
C GLN A 80 -2.54 7.01 -11.45
N ALA A 81 -1.29 6.71 -11.08
CA ALA A 81 -0.92 5.37 -10.65
C ALA A 81 -1.64 4.95 -9.37
N MET A 82 -1.80 5.84 -8.40
CA MET A 82 -2.59 5.58 -7.19
C MET A 82 -4.07 5.31 -7.53
N LEU A 83 -4.65 6.05 -8.49
CA LEU A 83 -6.01 5.81 -8.96
C LEU A 83 -6.17 4.45 -9.64
N TRP A 84 -5.19 4.03 -10.46
CA TRP A 84 -5.19 2.69 -11.07
C TRP A 84 -5.09 1.58 -10.01
N GLY A 85 -4.21 1.76 -9.01
CA GLY A 85 -4.12 0.83 -7.88
C GLY A 85 -5.43 0.75 -7.08
N LEU A 86 -6.07 1.90 -6.83
CA LEU A 86 -7.36 1.97 -6.14
C LEU A 86 -8.47 1.29 -6.94
N GLY A 87 -8.55 1.58 -8.23
CA GLY A 87 -9.51 0.94 -9.13
C GLY A 87 -9.35 -0.58 -9.15
N LEU A 88 -8.11 -1.07 -9.27
CA LEU A 88 -7.83 -2.51 -9.20
C LEU A 88 -8.30 -3.12 -7.87
N ALA A 89 -7.95 -2.50 -6.74
CA ALA A 89 -8.32 -2.99 -5.43
C ALA A 89 -9.84 -3.02 -5.22
N LEU A 90 -10.55 -1.94 -5.58
CA LEU A 90 -11.99 -1.83 -5.46
C LEU A 90 -12.73 -2.82 -6.37
N SER A 91 -12.33 -2.90 -7.64
CA SER A 91 -12.95 -3.83 -8.59
C SER A 91 -12.70 -5.27 -8.15
N PHE A 92 -11.48 -5.63 -7.77
CA PHE A 92 -11.16 -6.98 -7.31
C PHE A 92 -11.93 -7.34 -6.04
N SER A 93 -11.93 -6.48 -5.01
CA SER A 93 -12.64 -6.76 -3.76
C SER A 93 -14.15 -6.89 -3.97
N THR A 94 -14.72 -6.10 -4.89
CA THR A 94 -16.15 -6.14 -5.21
C THR A 94 -16.51 -7.43 -5.93
N VAL A 95 -15.76 -7.78 -6.99
CA VAL A 95 -15.98 -9.01 -7.74
C VAL A 95 -15.83 -10.22 -6.83
N TRP A 96 -14.77 -10.25 -6.01
CA TRP A 96 -14.54 -11.36 -5.09
C TRP A 96 -15.63 -11.45 -4.02
N GLY A 97 -16.06 -10.33 -3.44
CA GLY A 97 -17.16 -10.29 -2.47
C GLY A 97 -18.47 -10.82 -3.04
N PHE A 98 -18.78 -10.57 -4.32
CA PHE A 98 -19.94 -11.17 -4.98
C PHE A 98 -19.78 -12.68 -5.20
N LEU A 99 -18.58 -13.14 -5.54
CA LEU A 99 -18.31 -14.58 -5.68
C LEU A 99 -18.43 -15.31 -4.34
N GLU A 100 -17.97 -14.70 -3.24
CA GLU A 100 -18.17 -15.24 -1.89
C GLU A 100 -19.67 -15.29 -1.51
N ALA A 101 -20.40 -14.20 -1.78
CA ALA A 101 -21.81 -14.09 -1.40
C ALA A 101 -22.74 -15.00 -2.22
N PHE A 102 -22.46 -15.19 -3.52
CA PHE A 102 -23.40 -15.81 -4.45
C PHE A 102 -22.91 -17.08 -5.14
N ALA A 103 -21.59 -17.32 -5.19
CA ALA A 103 -21.00 -18.42 -5.97
C ALA A 103 -20.20 -19.43 -5.13
N GLY A 104 -20.20 -19.30 -3.80
CA GLY A 104 -19.50 -20.22 -2.90
C GLY A 104 -17.97 -20.13 -2.99
N ALA A 105 -17.42 -19.00 -3.44
CA ALA A 105 -15.98 -18.79 -3.46
C ALA A 105 -15.39 -18.77 -2.05
N PRO A 106 -14.12 -19.15 -1.88
CA PRO A 106 -13.50 -19.19 -0.56
C PRO A 106 -13.27 -17.79 0.01
N LEU A 107 -13.36 -17.69 1.34
CA LEU A 107 -13.14 -16.45 2.08
C LEU A 107 -11.70 -15.96 1.90
N ILE A 108 -11.53 -14.79 1.29
CA ILE A 108 -10.28 -14.05 1.25
C ILE A 108 -10.26 -13.02 2.37
N HIS A 109 -9.15 -12.99 3.10
CA HIS A 109 -8.98 -12.04 4.19
C HIS A 109 -8.70 -10.63 3.64
N LEU A 110 -9.35 -9.62 4.23
CA LEU A 110 -9.26 -8.22 3.78
C LEU A 110 -7.85 -7.63 3.79
N TYR A 111 -6.90 -8.21 4.54
CA TYR A 111 -5.51 -7.73 4.52
C TYR A 111 -4.85 -7.87 3.14
N TRP A 112 -5.41 -8.66 2.21
CA TRP A 112 -4.95 -8.76 0.81
C TRP A 112 -5.27 -7.53 -0.06
N VAL A 113 -6.23 -6.69 0.35
CA VAL A 113 -6.63 -5.50 -0.43
C VAL A 113 -5.46 -4.53 -0.60
N PHE A 114 -4.65 -4.33 0.43
CA PHE A 114 -3.49 -3.43 0.37
C PHE A 114 -2.36 -3.93 -0.57
N PRO A 115 -1.96 -5.21 -0.53
CA PRO A 115 -1.09 -5.80 -1.54
C PRO A 115 -1.61 -5.64 -2.98
N ILE A 116 -2.89 -5.86 -3.22
CA ILE A 116 -3.50 -5.71 -4.55
C ILE A 116 -3.42 -4.25 -5.01
N TYR A 117 -3.79 -3.31 -4.14
CA TYR A 117 -3.62 -1.87 -4.39
C TYR A 117 -2.18 -1.52 -4.76
N SER A 118 -1.23 -2.01 -3.96
CA SER A 118 0.20 -1.69 -4.10
C SER A 118 0.77 -2.25 -5.40
N PHE A 119 0.34 -3.45 -5.79
CA PHE A 119 0.68 -4.06 -7.07
C PHE A 119 0.14 -3.23 -8.23
N GLY A 120 -1.15 -2.87 -8.21
CA GLY A 120 -1.77 -2.06 -9.25
C GLY A 120 -1.10 -0.68 -9.40
N ALA A 121 -0.82 0.00 -8.29
CA ALA A 121 -0.13 1.29 -8.30
C ALA A 121 1.33 1.17 -8.79
N GLY A 122 2.05 0.13 -8.36
CA GLY A 122 3.44 -0.13 -8.76
C GLY A 122 3.58 -0.42 -10.26
N VAL A 123 2.65 -1.17 -10.83
CA VAL A 123 2.61 -1.46 -12.28
C VAL A 123 2.15 -0.24 -13.08
N ALA A 124 1.20 0.54 -12.56
CA ALA A 124 0.68 1.72 -13.26
C ALA A 124 1.70 2.86 -13.39
N GLN A 125 2.59 3.06 -12.40
CA GLN A 125 3.60 4.13 -12.45
C GLN A 125 4.45 4.14 -13.74
N PRO A 126 5.13 3.05 -14.14
CA PRO A 126 5.92 3.03 -15.37
C PRO A 126 5.05 3.08 -16.64
N LEU A 127 3.83 2.53 -16.61
CA LEU A 127 2.93 2.55 -17.77
C LEU A 127 2.40 3.95 -18.06
N VAL A 128 1.95 4.65 -17.03
CA VAL A 128 1.52 6.05 -17.14
C VAL A 128 2.69 6.94 -17.55
N GLY A 129 3.85 6.75 -16.93
CA GLY A 129 5.04 7.54 -17.26
C GLY A 129 5.55 7.34 -18.70
N ARG A 130 5.24 6.23 -19.35
CA ARG A 130 5.56 5.97 -20.77
C ARG A 130 4.59 6.65 -21.74
N ARG A 131 3.35 6.92 -21.34
CA ARG A 131 2.32 7.50 -22.23
C ARG A 131 2.57 8.95 -22.63
N TYR A 132 3.46 9.63 -21.90
CA TYR A 132 3.75 11.06 -22.06
C TYR A 132 5.22 11.33 -22.40
N ARG A 133 5.98 10.29 -22.77
CA ARG A 133 7.29 10.41 -23.43
C ARG A 133 7.10 10.36 -24.93
#